data_AF-A0A6N8Z2L3-F1
#
_entry.id   AF-A0A6N8Z2L3-F1
#
_cell.length_a   1.000
_cell.length_b   1.000
_cell.length_c   1.000
_cell.angle_alpha   90.00
_cell.angle_beta   90.00
_cell.angle_gamma   90.00
#
_symmetry.space_group_name_H-M   'P 1'
#
loop_
_entity.id
_entity.type
_entity.pdbx_description
1 polymer ?
#
loop_
_entity_poly.entity_id
_entity_poly.type
_entity_poly.pdbx_seq_one_letter_code
_entity_poly.pdbx_strand_id
1 'polypeptide(L)'
;MKENEKKIQIWLDEEGNTLTVTWGFQPGYYSDTDDDRIMVRLDMAGNVQGVQVDDLNSIRNKSIGVKHTLEWWDQLGKDNRGSRPRCALLVDDSREEVARRLTQLVNVPHVEVSADDTWIPWGKPVKLQNGQWNKSPANEAELDKSDSLLATKTRNQLREWWLAVGRNPRTPNWDIASTCSIDGEQGLLLVEAKAHAAELAPRSDRCGSSNDENRERIRQAIAEAAAGLQVVTESPWNLSRDHHYQLSNRFAWAWKIASLGVPVVLMYLGFLGARDMAGKELFHSPEDWEQCVKKYGAGVVDNGSWGQRLNIGNTSLLPIIRTYEQPFYP
;
A
#
# COMPACT_ATOMS: atom_id res chain seq x y z
N MET A 1 -38.54 -9.91 -1.73
CA MET A 1 -37.55 -8.97 -1.16
C MET A 1 -37.96 -8.76 0.29
N LYS A 2 -37.21 -9.31 1.26
CA LYS A 2 -37.46 -9.01 2.68
C LYS A 2 -36.85 -7.64 2.95
N GLU A 3 -37.64 -6.68 3.39
CA GLU A 3 -37.17 -5.40 3.91
C GLU A 3 -36.13 -5.66 5.01
N ASN A 4 -34.97 -5.01 4.91
CA ASN A 4 -33.97 -4.99 5.96
C ASN A 4 -34.54 -4.20 7.15
N GLU A 5 -35.16 -4.90 8.09
CA GLU A 5 -35.63 -4.33 9.34
C GLU A 5 -34.40 -3.80 10.12
N LYS A 6 -34.24 -2.47 10.20
CA LYS A 6 -33.17 -1.85 10.97
C LYS A 6 -33.54 -1.91 12.45
N LYS A 7 -32.94 -2.85 13.17
CA LYS A 7 -33.11 -2.98 14.62
C LYS A 7 -32.23 -1.94 15.34
N ILE A 8 -32.85 -1.12 16.19
CA ILE A 8 -32.14 -0.21 17.11
C ILE A 8 -32.26 -0.81 18.51
N GLN A 9 -31.15 -0.88 19.24
CA GLN A 9 -31.10 -1.26 20.64
C GLN A 9 -30.73 -0.05 21.48
N ILE A 10 -31.50 0.18 22.53
CA ILE A 10 -31.27 1.24 23.51
C ILE A 10 -31.12 0.57 24.86
N TRP A 11 -30.05 0.91 25.58
CA TRP A 11 -29.75 0.40 26.91
C TRP A 11 -29.44 1.57 27.85
N LEU A 12 -30.11 1.63 28.98
CA LEU A 12 -29.94 2.65 30.01
C LEU A 12 -29.45 1.98 31.28
N ASP A 13 -28.31 2.44 31.80
CA ASP A 13 -27.76 2.05 33.09
C ASP A 13 -27.93 3.21 34.06
N GLU A 14 -28.89 3.08 34.98
CA GLU A 14 -29.16 4.10 35.99
C GLU A 14 -28.06 4.18 37.05
N GLU A 15 -27.41 3.05 37.39
CA GLU A 15 -26.33 3.01 38.38
C GLU A 15 -25.03 3.57 37.79
N GLY A 16 -24.73 3.24 36.54
CA GLY A 16 -23.60 3.77 35.78
C GLY A 16 -23.80 5.20 35.24
N ASN A 17 -25.03 5.72 35.24
CA ASN A 17 -25.40 7.01 34.64
C ASN A 17 -25.05 7.07 33.13
N THR A 18 -25.28 5.97 32.41
CA THR A 18 -24.86 5.76 31.02
C THR A 18 -26.02 5.38 30.10
N LEU A 19 -26.05 5.92 28.88
CA LEU A 19 -26.97 5.54 27.81
C LEU A 19 -26.18 4.97 26.64
N THR A 20 -26.54 3.77 26.19
CA THR A 20 -26.01 3.18 24.97
C THR A 20 -27.11 3.04 23.92
N VAL A 21 -26.87 3.55 22.72
CA VAL A 21 -27.75 3.39 21.56
C VAL A 21 -26.96 2.72 20.44
N THR A 22 -27.41 1.58 19.95
CA THR A 22 -26.75 0.84 18.86
C THR A 22 -27.72 0.50 17.74
N TRP A 23 -27.28 0.61 16.50
CA TRP A 23 -28.04 0.28 15.28
C TRP A 23 -27.24 -0.57 14.28
N GLY A 24 -25.99 -0.92 14.63
CA GLY A 24 -25.19 -1.92 13.94
C GLY A 24 -24.80 -3.05 14.89
N PHE A 25 -24.88 -4.28 14.41
CA PHE A 25 -24.60 -5.50 15.19
C PHE A 25 -23.33 -6.22 14.74
N GLN A 26 -22.52 -5.57 13.91
CA GLN A 26 -21.26 -6.15 13.51
C GLN A 26 -20.24 -6.00 14.66
N PRO A 27 -19.21 -6.85 14.68
CA PRO A 27 -18.04 -6.61 15.52
C PRO A 27 -17.49 -5.20 15.29
N GLY A 28 -17.09 -4.55 16.37
CA GLY A 28 -16.70 -3.15 16.38
C GLY A 28 -15.99 -2.78 17.67
N TYR A 29 -15.59 -1.52 17.76
CA TYR A 29 -14.87 -0.95 18.89
C TYR A 29 -15.45 0.42 19.23
N TYR A 30 -15.16 0.91 20.45
CA TYR A 30 -15.51 2.27 20.85
C TYR A 30 -14.33 3.20 20.57
N SER A 31 -14.64 4.39 20.07
CA SER A 31 -13.69 5.47 19.83
C SER A 31 -14.18 6.75 20.52
N ASP A 32 -13.24 7.55 21.02
CA ASP A 32 -13.51 8.80 21.71
C ASP A 32 -14.04 9.88 20.75
N THR A 33 -14.78 10.85 21.28
CA THR A 33 -15.23 12.02 20.53
C THR A 33 -14.59 13.29 21.09
N ASP A 34 -14.96 14.45 20.56
CA ASP A 34 -14.56 15.76 21.09
C ASP A 34 -15.21 16.12 22.44
N ASP A 35 -16.09 15.25 22.93
CA ASP A 35 -16.77 15.34 24.22
C ASP A 35 -16.40 14.06 24.99
N ASP A 36 -15.68 14.21 26.10
CA ASP A 36 -15.14 13.12 26.93
C ASP A 36 -16.23 12.23 27.56
N ARG A 37 -17.48 12.67 27.50
CA ARG A 37 -18.64 11.92 27.95
C ARG A 37 -19.23 11.03 26.87
N ILE A 38 -18.74 11.10 25.63
CA ILE A 38 -19.34 10.37 24.51
C ILE A 38 -18.29 9.51 23.82
N MET A 39 -18.66 8.25 23.63
CA MET A 39 -17.94 7.33 22.78
C MET A 39 -18.82 6.92 21.61
N VAL A 40 -18.24 6.81 20.41
CA VAL A 40 -18.91 6.23 19.25
C VAL A 40 -18.51 4.77 19.10
N ARG A 41 -19.48 3.90 18.89
CA ARG A 41 -19.22 2.53 18.47
C ARG A 41 -19.07 2.50 16.97
N LEU A 42 -17.92 2.06 16.47
CA LEU A 42 -17.61 1.93 15.05
C LEU A 42 -17.56 0.46 14.66
N ASP A 43 -17.93 0.11 13.42
CA ASP A 43 -17.50 -1.18 12.87
C ASP A 43 -16.04 -1.14 12.43
N MET A 44 -15.51 -2.30 12.05
CA MET A 44 -14.16 -2.45 11.48
C MET A 44 -13.93 -1.65 10.18
N ALA A 45 -14.98 -1.05 9.60
CA ALA A 45 -14.88 -0.16 8.44
C ALA A 45 -14.98 1.33 8.82
N GLY A 46 -15.07 1.67 10.11
CA GLY A 46 -15.19 3.03 10.63
C GLY A 46 -16.60 3.63 10.55
N ASN A 47 -17.63 2.84 10.21
CA ASN A 47 -19.00 3.37 10.20
C ASN A 47 -19.55 3.38 11.63
N VAL A 48 -20.24 4.47 11.98
CA VAL A 48 -20.90 4.58 13.28
C VAL A 48 -22.05 3.57 13.36
N GLN A 49 -21.94 2.67 14.32
CA GLN A 49 -22.91 1.62 14.66
C GLN A 49 -23.59 1.86 16.00
N GLY A 50 -23.14 2.84 16.78
CA GLY A 50 -23.75 3.23 18.03
C GLY A 50 -23.06 4.42 18.69
N VAL A 51 -23.65 4.86 19.79
CA VAL A 51 -23.09 5.85 20.72
C VAL A 51 -23.29 5.36 22.13
N GLN A 52 -22.30 5.58 22.98
CA GLN A 52 -22.42 5.53 24.42
C GLN A 52 -22.23 6.93 24.95
N VAL A 53 -23.09 7.32 25.88
CA VAL A 53 -23.07 8.62 26.55
C VAL A 53 -23.00 8.36 28.04
N ASP A 54 -21.88 8.72 28.63
CA ASP A 54 -21.65 8.70 30.06
C ASP A 54 -22.07 10.04 30.67
N ASP A 55 -22.24 10.05 31.99
CA ASP A 55 -22.70 11.21 32.75
C ASP A 55 -23.99 11.88 32.18
N LEU A 56 -25.01 11.07 31.93
CA LEU A 56 -26.32 11.52 31.38
C LEU A 56 -26.93 12.71 32.13
N ASN A 57 -26.71 12.79 33.44
CA ASN A 57 -27.24 13.87 34.26
C ASN A 57 -26.67 15.26 33.89
N SER A 58 -25.43 15.37 33.41
CA SER A 58 -24.81 16.67 33.06
C SER A 58 -25.27 17.26 31.72
N ILE A 59 -25.99 16.44 30.93
CA ILE A 59 -26.44 16.77 29.57
C ILE A 59 -27.95 16.94 29.44
N ARG A 60 -28.69 16.88 30.55
CA ARG A 60 -30.15 17.14 30.57
C ARG A 60 -30.48 18.46 29.87
N ASN A 61 -31.44 18.40 28.96
CA ASN A 61 -31.92 19.53 28.15
C ASN A 61 -30.88 20.18 27.23
N LYS A 62 -29.78 19.47 26.92
CA LYS A 62 -28.79 19.89 25.91
C LYS A 62 -28.87 18.95 24.70
N SER A 63 -28.83 19.51 23.50
CA SER A 63 -28.53 18.73 22.30
C SER A 63 -27.03 18.48 22.27
N ILE A 64 -26.61 17.24 22.07
CA ILE A 64 -25.20 16.92 21.85
C ILE A 64 -25.02 16.48 20.41
N GLY A 65 -24.19 17.21 19.69
CA GLY A 65 -23.72 16.80 18.38
C GLY A 65 -22.50 15.92 18.57
N VAL A 66 -22.58 14.68 18.11
CA VAL A 66 -21.41 13.78 18.09
C VAL A 66 -20.65 14.01 16.79
N LYS A 67 -19.43 14.51 16.88
CA LYS A 67 -18.50 14.52 15.75
C LYS A 67 -17.44 13.47 16.01
N HIS A 68 -17.46 12.40 15.22
CA HIS A 68 -16.31 11.51 15.15
C HIS A 68 -15.10 12.33 14.69
N THR A 69 -14.05 12.39 15.52
CA THR A 69 -12.81 13.04 15.15
C THR A 69 -12.21 12.24 14.01
N LEU A 70 -12.01 12.88 12.85
CA LEU A 70 -11.35 12.21 11.73
C LEU A 70 -9.93 11.82 12.17
N GLU A 71 -9.62 10.54 12.01
CA GLU A 71 -8.32 9.99 12.32
C GLU A 71 -7.36 10.17 11.13
N TRP A 72 -6.07 9.87 11.33
CA TRP A 72 -5.08 10.06 10.28
C TRP A 72 -5.37 9.17 9.07
N TRP A 73 -5.89 7.95 9.27
CA TRP A 73 -6.19 7.03 8.18
C TRP A 73 -7.38 7.51 7.35
N ASP A 74 -8.36 8.21 7.95
CA ASP A 74 -9.47 8.82 7.20
C ASP A 74 -8.96 9.83 6.16
N GLN A 75 -7.77 10.36 6.37
CA GLN A 75 -7.15 11.30 5.43
C GLN A 75 -6.64 10.63 4.15
N LEU A 76 -6.47 9.30 4.16
CA LEU A 76 -6.07 8.50 2.99
C LEU A 76 -7.22 8.31 1.99
N GLY A 77 -8.46 8.67 2.36
CA GLY A 77 -9.62 8.59 1.48
C GLY A 77 -10.12 7.16 1.31
N LYS A 78 -10.43 6.76 0.06
CA LYS A 78 -10.99 5.44 -0.26
C LYS A 78 -10.06 4.26 0.07
N ASP A 79 -8.78 4.53 0.23
CA ASP A 79 -7.72 3.56 0.49
C ASP A 79 -7.26 3.65 1.97
N ASN A 80 -8.18 3.97 2.89
CA ASN A 80 -7.93 4.09 4.33
C ASN A 80 -7.85 2.74 5.08
N ARG A 81 -7.84 1.63 4.36
CA ARG A 81 -7.73 0.25 4.86
C ARG A 81 -6.80 -0.56 3.96
N GLY A 82 -6.40 -1.74 4.41
CA GLY A 82 -5.55 -2.65 3.64
C GLY A 82 -4.07 -2.27 3.69
N SER A 83 -3.37 -2.34 2.56
CA SER A 83 -1.91 -2.16 2.51
C SER A 83 -1.48 -0.71 2.73
N ARG A 84 -2.21 0.26 2.16
CA ARG A 84 -1.82 1.68 2.21
C ARG A 84 -1.59 2.25 3.62
N PRO A 85 -2.54 2.16 4.59
CA PRO A 85 -2.28 2.65 5.95
C PRO A 85 -1.13 1.89 6.62
N ARG A 86 -0.93 0.60 6.29
CA ARG A 86 0.17 -0.19 6.84
C ARG A 86 1.52 0.22 6.28
N CYS A 87 1.61 0.55 4.99
CA CYS A 87 2.81 1.12 4.41
C CYS A 87 3.16 2.44 5.08
N ALA A 88 2.18 3.32 5.30
CA ALA A 88 2.40 4.58 6.02
C ALA A 88 2.92 4.32 7.45
N LEU A 89 2.34 3.37 8.18
CA LEU A 89 2.80 2.98 9.53
C LEU A 89 4.20 2.35 9.52
N LEU A 90 4.50 1.53 8.51
CA LEU A 90 5.79 0.85 8.38
C LEU A 90 6.95 1.84 8.30
N VAL A 91 6.71 3.04 7.78
CA VAL A 91 7.70 4.13 7.64
C VAL A 91 7.45 5.32 8.58
N ASP A 92 6.53 5.21 9.55
CA ASP A 92 6.19 6.27 10.51
C ASP A 92 6.99 6.13 11.81
N ASP A 93 8.30 6.44 11.75
CA ASP A 93 9.20 6.36 12.90
C ASP A 93 10.43 7.27 12.72
N SER A 94 11.40 7.20 13.64
CA SER A 94 12.71 7.82 13.41
C SER A 94 13.39 7.23 12.17
N ARG A 95 14.24 8.03 11.53
CA ARG A 95 14.91 7.61 10.28
C ARG A 95 15.78 6.38 10.49
N GLU A 96 16.44 6.28 11.63
CA GLU A 96 17.28 5.13 12.01
C GLU A 96 16.43 3.85 12.15
N GLU A 97 15.26 3.96 12.77
CA GLU A 97 14.39 2.83 13.02
C GLU A 97 13.69 2.36 11.73
N VAL A 98 13.26 3.28 10.87
CA VAL A 98 12.72 2.95 9.54
C VAL A 98 13.80 2.29 8.68
N ALA A 99 15.01 2.85 8.62
CA ALA A 99 16.13 2.29 7.87
C ALA A 99 16.49 0.87 8.33
N ARG A 100 16.58 0.66 9.65
CA ARG A 100 16.79 -0.66 10.26
C ARG A 100 15.68 -1.64 9.87
N ARG A 101 14.42 -1.23 9.96
CA ARG A 101 13.24 -2.05 9.64
C ARG A 101 13.21 -2.44 8.17
N LEU A 102 13.45 -1.50 7.24
CA LEU A 102 13.50 -1.78 5.81
C LEU A 102 14.66 -2.71 5.45
N THR A 103 15.84 -2.50 6.02
CA THR A 103 17.00 -3.40 5.83
C THR A 103 16.70 -4.83 6.31
N GLN A 104 16.09 -4.96 7.49
CA GLN A 104 15.66 -6.26 8.01
C GLN A 104 14.56 -6.90 7.18
N LEU A 105 13.64 -6.11 6.63
CA LEU A 105 12.58 -6.63 5.77
C LEU A 105 13.14 -7.15 4.44
N VAL A 106 14.11 -6.43 3.85
CA VAL A 106 14.82 -6.91 2.66
C VAL A 106 15.53 -8.23 2.97
N ASN A 107 16.32 -8.28 4.04
CA ASN A 107 17.07 -9.47 4.47
C ASN A 107 17.85 -10.12 3.32
N VAL A 108 18.68 -9.32 2.65
CA VAL A 108 19.57 -9.77 1.57
C VAL A 108 20.97 -9.25 1.90
N PRO A 109 22.02 -10.09 1.83
CA PRO A 109 23.39 -9.63 2.02
C PRO A 109 23.74 -8.47 1.08
N HIS A 110 24.46 -7.48 1.62
CA HIS A 110 24.90 -6.30 0.88
C HIS A 110 23.77 -5.43 0.31
N VAL A 111 22.56 -5.53 0.87
CA VAL A 111 21.50 -4.54 0.65
C VAL A 111 21.20 -3.85 1.97
N GLU A 112 21.35 -2.53 1.99
CA GLU A 112 21.19 -1.71 3.19
C GLU A 112 20.42 -0.43 2.88
N VAL A 113 19.43 -0.13 3.71
CA VAL A 113 18.80 1.19 3.82
C VAL A 113 19.39 1.87 5.04
N SER A 114 19.93 3.06 4.86
CA SER A 114 20.52 3.90 5.89
C SER A 114 19.57 5.03 6.32
N ALA A 115 19.88 5.69 7.44
CA ALA A 115 19.13 6.87 7.87
C ALA A 115 19.30 8.08 6.94
N ASP A 116 20.26 8.05 6.00
CA ASP A 116 20.46 9.10 4.99
C ASP A 116 19.65 8.84 3.71
N ASP A 117 19.12 7.63 3.54
CA ASP A 117 18.32 7.26 2.38
C ASP A 117 16.94 7.93 2.36
N THR A 118 16.39 8.17 1.18
CA THR A 118 15.04 8.73 1.05
C THR A 118 14.04 7.65 0.73
N TRP A 119 12.89 7.66 1.42
CA TRP A 119 11.75 6.79 1.14
C TRP A 119 10.45 7.58 0.98
N ILE A 120 9.54 7.03 0.18
CA ILE A 120 8.20 7.55 -0.09
C ILE A 120 7.21 6.36 -0.04
N PRO A 121 6.09 6.43 0.72
CA PRO A 121 5.73 7.49 1.67
C PRO A 121 6.81 7.65 2.77
N TRP A 122 6.75 8.72 3.55
CA TRP A 122 7.68 8.98 4.66
C TRP A 122 7.01 9.06 6.03
N GLY A 123 5.72 8.72 6.10
CA GLY A 123 4.99 8.57 7.36
C GLY A 123 3.47 8.69 7.18
N LYS A 124 2.76 8.81 8.30
CA LYS A 124 1.30 9.04 8.29
C LYS A 124 0.94 10.52 8.07
N PRO A 125 -0.29 10.83 7.62
CA PRO A 125 -0.80 12.20 7.64
C PRO A 125 -0.69 12.81 9.05
N VAL A 126 -0.34 14.09 9.13
CA VAL A 126 -0.11 14.78 10.41
C VAL A 126 -1.11 15.91 10.59
N LYS A 127 -1.72 15.99 11.77
CA LYS A 127 -2.61 17.10 12.14
C LYS A 127 -1.77 18.33 12.51
N LEU A 128 -1.98 19.41 11.78
CA LEU A 128 -1.30 20.69 12.00
C LEU A 128 -1.94 21.46 13.16
N GLN A 129 -1.23 22.45 13.69
CA GLN A 129 -1.71 23.29 14.80
C GLN A 129 -3.03 24.03 14.48
N ASN A 130 -3.29 24.31 13.20
CA ASN A 130 -4.52 24.95 12.74
C ASN A 130 -5.71 23.96 12.57
N GLY A 131 -5.54 22.70 12.97
CA GLY A 131 -6.54 21.63 12.85
C GLY A 131 -6.65 20.98 11.47
N GLN A 132 -5.93 21.48 10.46
CA GLN A 132 -5.88 20.86 9.12
C GLN A 132 -4.94 19.66 9.09
N TRP A 133 -5.16 18.74 8.15
CA TRP A 133 -4.30 17.59 7.95
C TRP A 133 -3.30 17.82 6.81
N ASN A 134 -2.02 17.63 7.10
CA ASN A 134 -1.01 17.46 6.06
C ASN A 134 -0.98 15.98 5.62
N LYS A 135 -1.40 15.73 4.38
CA LYS A 135 -1.49 14.38 3.79
C LYS A 135 -0.23 13.97 3.02
N SER A 136 0.67 14.91 2.75
CA SER A 136 1.87 14.64 1.94
C SER A 136 2.78 13.53 2.46
N PRO A 137 2.88 13.24 3.78
CA PRO A 137 3.71 12.13 4.25
C PRO A 137 3.29 10.77 3.70
N ALA A 138 1.99 10.59 3.46
CA ALA A 138 1.39 9.32 3.02
C ALA A 138 1.11 9.27 1.51
N ASN A 139 1.76 10.13 0.72
CA ASN A 139 1.71 10.06 -0.73
C ASN A 139 2.57 8.89 -1.22
N GLU A 140 2.03 8.11 -2.15
CA GLU A 140 2.76 7.05 -2.86
C GLU A 140 3.72 7.64 -3.90
N ALA A 141 4.77 6.88 -4.23
CA ALA A 141 5.80 7.34 -5.14
C ALA A 141 5.40 7.14 -6.62
N GLU A 142 5.47 8.20 -7.43
CA GLU A 142 5.58 8.11 -8.88
C GLU A 142 7.05 8.39 -9.26
N LEU A 143 7.76 7.37 -9.74
CA LEU A 143 9.23 7.44 -9.87
C LEU A 143 9.71 8.48 -10.89
N ASP A 144 8.93 8.78 -11.93
CA ASP A 144 9.25 9.85 -12.88
C ASP A 144 9.10 11.26 -12.29
N LYS A 145 8.38 11.39 -11.17
CA LYS A 145 8.10 12.69 -10.51
C LYS A 145 8.94 12.93 -9.26
N SER A 146 9.60 11.89 -8.72
CA SER A 146 10.34 11.99 -7.47
C SER A 146 11.81 12.36 -7.68
N ASP A 147 12.14 13.64 -7.48
CA ASP A 147 13.51 14.17 -7.57
C ASP A 147 14.47 13.53 -6.55
N SER A 148 13.96 13.00 -5.44
CA SER A 148 14.77 12.41 -4.37
C SER A 148 15.09 10.93 -4.56
N LEU A 149 14.34 10.21 -5.40
CA LEU A 149 14.56 8.78 -5.65
C LEU A 149 15.42 8.53 -6.88
N LEU A 150 15.30 9.36 -7.92
CA LEU A 150 15.99 9.16 -9.19
C LEU A 150 16.50 10.48 -9.78
N ALA A 151 17.69 10.42 -10.36
CA ALA A 151 18.26 11.53 -11.11
C ALA A 151 17.33 11.96 -12.27
N THR A 152 17.28 13.26 -12.53
CA THR A 152 16.40 13.87 -13.56
C THR A 152 16.52 13.20 -14.93
N LYS A 153 17.74 12.83 -15.34
CA LYS A 153 17.98 12.12 -16.61
C LYS A 153 17.21 10.79 -16.65
N THR A 154 17.37 9.96 -15.62
CA THR A 154 16.72 8.64 -15.51
C THR A 154 15.20 8.78 -15.50
N ARG A 155 14.66 9.77 -14.77
CA ARG A 155 13.22 10.04 -14.72
C ARG A 155 12.64 10.42 -16.07
N ASN A 156 13.31 11.30 -16.81
CA ASN A 156 12.89 11.67 -18.17
C ASN A 156 12.89 10.45 -19.10
N GLN A 157 13.95 9.63 -19.04
CA GLN A 157 14.04 8.39 -19.83
C GLN A 157 12.91 7.41 -19.48
N LEU A 158 12.59 7.23 -18.19
CA LEU A 158 11.47 6.38 -17.75
C LEU A 158 10.12 6.91 -18.26
N ARG A 159 9.90 8.22 -18.14
CA ARG A 159 8.66 8.86 -18.60
C ARG A 159 8.47 8.71 -20.11
N GLU A 160 9.48 9.02 -20.90
CA GLU A 160 9.45 8.94 -22.37
C GLU A 160 9.32 7.49 -22.86
N TRP A 161 9.92 6.56 -22.13
CA TRP A 161 9.79 5.13 -22.40
C TRP A 161 8.37 4.62 -22.13
N TRP A 162 7.73 5.06 -21.04
CA TRP A 162 6.41 4.56 -20.63
C TRP A 162 5.23 5.28 -21.30
N LEU A 163 5.38 6.56 -21.61
CA LEU A 163 4.29 7.43 -22.05
C LEU A 163 4.61 8.08 -23.40
N ALA A 164 3.64 8.08 -24.31
CA ALA A 164 3.77 8.75 -25.60
C ALA A 164 3.43 10.24 -25.49
N VAL A 165 2.36 10.57 -24.76
CA VAL A 165 1.80 11.93 -24.72
C VAL A 165 1.20 12.28 -23.35
N GLY A 166 1.13 13.59 -23.08
CA GLY A 166 0.30 14.17 -22.03
C GLY A 166 1.02 15.14 -21.10
N ARG A 167 0.26 16.13 -20.62
CA ARG A 167 0.77 17.24 -19.79
C ARG A 167 1.12 16.79 -18.36
N ASN A 168 0.44 15.78 -17.84
CA ASN A 168 0.74 15.15 -16.54
C ASN A 168 0.13 13.73 -16.46
N PRO A 169 0.59 12.75 -17.26
CA PRO A 169 0.06 11.40 -17.20
C PRO A 169 0.40 10.76 -15.85
N ARG A 170 -0.38 9.77 -15.43
CA ARG A 170 -0.02 8.93 -14.28
C ARG A 170 0.92 7.82 -14.74
N THR A 171 2.02 7.65 -14.01
CA THR A 171 2.87 6.46 -14.10
C THR A 171 2.47 5.49 -12.99
N PRO A 172 3.06 4.28 -12.94
CA PRO A 172 2.79 3.38 -11.84
C PRO A 172 3.24 3.98 -10.49
N ASN A 173 2.31 4.03 -9.54
CA ASN A 173 2.58 4.35 -8.14
C ASN A 173 3.27 3.17 -7.45
N TRP A 174 4.10 3.42 -6.46
CA TRP A 174 4.67 2.39 -5.59
C TRP A 174 4.19 2.56 -4.15
N ASP A 175 3.83 1.45 -3.51
CA ASP A 175 3.38 1.45 -2.11
C ASP A 175 4.46 1.95 -1.17
N ILE A 176 5.71 1.54 -1.42
CA ILE A 176 6.93 2.13 -0.85
C ILE A 176 8.02 2.14 -1.94
N ALA A 177 8.76 3.23 -2.04
CA ALA A 177 10.01 3.29 -2.79
C ALA A 177 11.08 3.97 -1.93
N SER A 178 12.27 3.36 -1.83
CA SER A 178 13.40 3.88 -1.05
C SER A 178 14.68 3.84 -1.89
N THR A 179 15.55 4.84 -1.73
CA THR A 179 16.97 4.65 -2.06
C THR A 179 17.59 3.66 -1.08
N CYS A 180 18.63 2.96 -1.54
CA CYS A 180 19.41 2.04 -0.71
C CYS A 180 20.79 1.83 -1.31
N SER A 181 21.68 1.17 -0.57
CA SER A 181 22.89 0.58 -1.14
C SER A 181 22.63 -0.86 -1.53
N ILE A 182 23.06 -1.26 -2.74
CA ILE A 182 23.05 -2.63 -3.25
C ILE A 182 24.45 -2.94 -3.75
N ASP A 183 25.15 -3.87 -3.10
CA ASP A 183 26.54 -4.22 -3.37
C ASP A 183 27.51 -3.02 -3.35
N GLY A 184 27.22 -2.01 -2.52
CA GLY A 184 28.00 -0.77 -2.42
C GLY A 184 27.65 0.30 -3.45
N GLU A 185 26.72 0.03 -4.36
CA GLU A 185 26.22 1.00 -5.34
C GLU A 185 24.89 1.61 -4.88
N GLN A 186 24.60 2.84 -5.32
CA GLN A 186 23.30 3.47 -5.07
C GLN A 186 22.21 2.81 -5.92
N GLY A 187 21.19 2.26 -5.26
CA GLY A 187 20.08 1.55 -5.88
C GLY A 187 18.72 1.94 -5.32
N LEU A 188 17.72 1.14 -5.66
CA LEU A 188 16.33 1.32 -5.24
C LEU A 188 15.75 0.05 -4.62
N LEU A 189 15.06 0.21 -3.50
CA LEU A 189 14.07 -0.73 -2.99
C LEU A 189 12.69 -0.28 -3.46
N LEU A 190 12.01 -1.10 -4.24
CA LEU A 190 10.66 -0.85 -4.74
C LEU A 190 9.70 -1.89 -4.18
N VAL A 191 8.62 -1.45 -3.54
CA VAL A 191 7.68 -2.32 -2.83
C VAL A 191 6.28 -2.22 -3.45
N GLU A 192 5.71 -3.39 -3.75
CA GLU A 192 4.29 -3.59 -4.00
C GLU A 192 3.70 -4.37 -2.82
N ALA A 193 2.72 -3.81 -2.13
CA ALA A 193 2.18 -4.34 -0.89
C ALA A 193 0.69 -4.71 -1.01
N LYS A 194 0.32 -5.84 -0.41
CA LYS A 194 -1.06 -6.36 -0.37
C LYS A 194 -1.44 -6.73 1.05
N ALA A 195 -2.72 -6.59 1.38
CA ALA A 195 -3.26 -6.99 2.68
C ALA A 195 -4.20 -8.19 2.61
N HIS A 196 -4.67 -8.58 1.42
CA HIS A 196 -5.46 -9.79 1.22
C HIS A 196 -5.35 -10.38 -0.19
N ALA A 197 -5.63 -11.68 -0.33
CA ALA A 197 -5.43 -12.43 -1.58
C ALA A 197 -6.30 -11.93 -2.74
N ALA A 198 -7.51 -11.43 -2.44
CA ALA A 198 -8.43 -10.94 -3.47
C ALA A 198 -7.92 -9.69 -4.24
N GLU A 199 -6.84 -9.03 -3.76
CA GLU A 199 -6.20 -7.95 -4.53
C GLU A 199 -5.43 -8.49 -5.75
N LEU A 200 -5.04 -9.78 -5.74
CA LEU A 200 -4.37 -10.47 -6.83
C LEU A 200 -5.37 -11.28 -7.69
N ALA A 201 -6.59 -10.76 -7.86
CA ALA A 201 -7.61 -11.43 -8.67
C ALA A 201 -7.50 -11.03 -10.17
N PRO A 202 -7.32 -11.98 -11.11
CA PRO A 202 -7.09 -11.68 -12.53
C PRO A 202 -8.23 -10.92 -13.24
N ARG A 203 -9.47 -11.02 -12.72
CA ARG A 203 -10.71 -10.67 -13.44
C ARG A 203 -10.83 -9.19 -13.85
N SER A 204 -9.96 -8.30 -13.39
CA SER A 204 -9.98 -6.88 -13.77
C SER A 204 -8.61 -6.19 -13.81
N ASP A 205 -7.50 -6.92 -13.67
CA ASP A 205 -6.16 -6.30 -13.62
C ASP A 205 -5.61 -6.01 -15.03
N ARG A 206 -6.01 -4.85 -15.57
CA ARG A 206 -5.64 -4.34 -16.88
C ARG A 206 -5.27 -2.85 -16.82
N CYS A 207 -4.50 -2.39 -17.80
CA CYS A 207 -4.11 -1.00 -17.94
C CYS A 207 -5.33 -0.08 -17.97
N GLY A 208 -5.38 0.87 -17.03
CA GLY A 208 -6.46 1.85 -16.90
C GLY A 208 -6.32 3.09 -17.79
N SER A 209 -5.28 3.18 -18.63
CA SER A 209 -5.11 4.31 -19.55
C SER A 209 -6.25 4.32 -20.57
N SER A 210 -6.95 5.44 -20.70
CA SER A 210 -7.98 5.65 -21.71
C SER A 210 -7.45 6.26 -23.01
N ASN A 211 -6.16 6.57 -23.09
CA ASN A 211 -5.51 7.14 -24.27
C ASN A 211 -4.77 6.06 -25.05
N ASP A 212 -5.13 5.87 -26.33
CA ASP A 212 -4.63 4.76 -27.14
C ASP A 212 -3.14 4.84 -27.46
N GLU A 213 -2.57 6.04 -27.65
CA GLU A 213 -1.13 6.21 -27.87
C GLU A 213 -0.33 5.79 -26.62
N ASN A 214 -0.78 6.21 -25.44
CA ASN A 214 -0.18 5.78 -24.18
C ASN A 214 -0.37 4.29 -23.94
N ARG A 215 -1.55 3.73 -24.26
CA ARG A 215 -1.77 2.29 -24.16
C ARG A 215 -0.76 1.54 -25.03
N GLU A 216 -0.56 1.99 -26.26
CA GLU A 216 0.36 1.37 -27.20
C GLU A 216 1.82 1.51 -26.76
N ARG A 217 2.23 2.68 -26.23
CA ARG A 217 3.56 2.86 -25.64
C ARG A 217 3.78 1.93 -24.46
N ILE A 218 2.82 1.80 -23.55
CA ILE A 218 2.87 0.86 -22.42
C ILE A 218 3.00 -0.59 -22.90
N ARG A 219 2.28 -0.97 -23.97
CA ARG A 219 2.40 -2.33 -24.57
C ARG A 219 3.82 -2.60 -25.05
N GLN A 220 4.41 -1.63 -25.75
CA GLN A 220 5.77 -1.74 -26.28
C GLN A 220 6.80 -1.81 -25.15
N ALA A 221 6.66 -0.95 -24.13
CA ALA A 221 7.51 -0.94 -22.94
C ALA A 221 7.47 -2.28 -22.19
N ILE A 222 6.28 -2.84 -21.98
CA ILE A 222 6.12 -4.16 -21.33
C ILE A 222 6.74 -5.28 -22.19
N ALA A 223 6.56 -5.24 -23.51
CA ALA A 223 7.14 -6.24 -24.40
C ALA A 223 8.67 -6.16 -24.46
N GLU A 224 9.24 -4.95 -24.47
CA GLU A 224 10.69 -4.73 -24.39
C GLU A 224 11.26 -5.33 -23.10
N ALA A 225 10.62 -5.07 -21.96
CA ALA A 225 11.07 -5.60 -20.68
C ALA A 225 10.94 -7.13 -20.60
N ALA A 226 9.84 -7.70 -21.10
CA ALA A 226 9.65 -9.16 -21.15
C ALA A 226 10.76 -9.83 -21.98
N ALA A 227 11.08 -9.28 -23.15
CA ALA A 227 12.17 -9.79 -23.99
C ALA A 227 13.53 -9.69 -23.28
N GLY A 228 13.81 -8.57 -22.60
CA GLY A 228 15.04 -8.39 -21.83
C GLY A 228 15.17 -9.39 -20.68
N LEU A 229 14.09 -9.62 -19.92
CA LEU A 229 14.07 -10.59 -18.83
C LEU A 229 14.19 -12.03 -19.33
N GLN A 230 13.57 -12.37 -20.46
CA GLN A 230 13.71 -13.68 -21.08
C GLN A 230 15.15 -13.99 -21.49
N VAL A 231 15.88 -13.00 -22.03
CA VAL A 231 17.30 -13.18 -22.35
C VAL A 231 18.14 -13.49 -21.11
N VAL A 232 17.85 -12.82 -19.98
CA VAL A 232 18.62 -12.98 -18.74
C VAL A 232 18.30 -14.29 -18.01
N THR A 233 17.05 -14.73 -18.07
CA THR A 233 16.57 -15.91 -17.30
C THR A 233 16.50 -17.19 -18.13
N GLU A 234 16.75 -17.10 -19.45
CA GLU A 234 16.55 -18.19 -20.41
C GLU A 234 15.15 -18.83 -20.32
N SER A 235 14.17 -18.08 -19.81
CA SER A 235 12.81 -18.56 -19.51
C SER A 235 11.77 -17.61 -20.10
N PRO A 236 10.59 -18.08 -20.53
CA PRO A 236 9.56 -17.22 -21.09
C PRO A 236 8.99 -16.22 -20.07
N TRP A 237 8.85 -14.95 -20.46
CA TRP A 237 8.15 -13.92 -19.72
C TRP A 237 6.95 -13.42 -20.54
N ASN A 238 5.73 -13.60 -20.02
CA ASN A 238 4.48 -13.23 -20.70
C ASN A 238 3.83 -12.00 -20.02
N LEU A 239 4.64 -10.98 -19.74
CA LEU A 239 4.15 -9.72 -19.18
C LEU A 239 3.12 -9.08 -20.11
N SER A 240 2.08 -8.46 -19.54
CA SER A 240 0.96 -7.95 -20.32
C SER A 240 0.34 -6.70 -19.72
N ARG A 241 -0.15 -5.82 -20.59
CA ARG A 241 -1.00 -4.68 -20.19
C ARG A 241 -2.46 -5.06 -19.98
N ASP A 242 -2.89 -6.18 -20.55
CA ASP A 242 -4.31 -6.54 -20.67
C ASP A 242 -4.72 -7.59 -19.62
N HIS A 243 -3.76 -8.22 -18.94
CA HIS A 243 -3.94 -9.08 -17.78
C HIS A 243 -2.73 -8.97 -16.84
N HIS A 244 -2.91 -9.21 -15.55
CA HIS A 244 -1.83 -9.16 -14.56
C HIS A 244 -1.03 -7.85 -14.67
N TYR A 245 -1.71 -6.73 -14.94
CA TYR A 245 -1.07 -5.46 -15.24
C TYR A 245 -0.25 -4.91 -14.07
N GLN A 246 -0.70 -5.04 -12.82
CA GLN A 246 0.09 -4.65 -11.66
C GLN A 246 1.41 -5.41 -11.64
N LEU A 247 1.36 -6.74 -11.69
CA LEU A 247 2.56 -7.59 -11.73
C LEU A 247 3.49 -7.23 -12.90
N SER A 248 2.90 -7.12 -14.09
CA SER A 248 3.63 -6.84 -15.33
C SER A 248 4.31 -5.47 -15.32
N ASN A 249 3.63 -4.45 -14.79
CA ASN A 249 4.20 -3.11 -14.73
C ASN A 249 5.33 -3.02 -13.69
N ARG A 250 5.27 -3.76 -12.57
CA ARG A 250 6.36 -3.77 -11.57
C ARG A 250 7.64 -4.36 -12.15
N PHE A 251 7.54 -5.53 -12.78
CA PHE A 251 8.70 -6.14 -13.43
C PHE A 251 9.21 -5.30 -14.59
N ALA A 252 8.33 -4.71 -15.41
CA ALA A 252 8.76 -3.86 -16.51
C ALA A 252 9.54 -2.63 -16.04
N TRP A 253 9.03 -1.92 -15.03
CA TRP A 253 9.71 -0.76 -14.47
C TRP A 253 11.01 -1.11 -13.77
N ALA A 254 11.02 -2.18 -12.95
CA ALA A 254 12.22 -2.63 -12.26
C ALA A 254 13.32 -3.04 -13.26
N TRP A 255 12.95 -3.74 -14.34
CA TRP A 255 13.86 -4.04 -15.44
C TRP A 255 14.39 -2.79 -16.13
N LYS A 256 13.52 -1.81 -16.42
CA LYS A 256 13.95 -0.60 -17.12
C LYS A 256 14.94 0.22 -16.28
N ILE A 257 14.68 0.35 -14.99
CA ILE A 257 15.56 1.05 -14.04
C ILE A 257 16.93 0.36 -14.01
N ALA A 258 16.96 -0.97 -13.88
CA ALA A 258 18.21 -1.74 -13.95
C ALA A 258 18.94 -1.59 -15.29
N SER A 259 18.21 -1.57 -16.42
CA SER A 259 18.79 -1.34 -17.75
C SER A 259 19.38 0.08 -17.92
N LEU A 260 18.96 1.03 -17.09
CA LEU A 260 19.49 2.39 -17.03
C LEU A 260 20.65 2.54 -16.04
N GLY A 261 21.11 1.44 -15.44
CA GLY A 261 22.29 1.42 -14.57
C GLY A 261 22.00 1.63 -13.08
N VAL A 262 20.74 1.52 -12.64
CA VAL A 262 20.37 1.66 -11.22
C VAL A 262 19.97 0.29 -10.68
N PRO A 263 20.72 -0.31 -9.73
CA PRO A 263 20.35 -1.57 -9.10
C PRO A 263 18.98 -1.51 -8.41
N VAL A 264 18.22 -2.62 -8.46
CA VAL A 264 16.85 -2.67 -7.92
C VAL A 264 16.61 -3.92 -7.09
N VAL A 265 16.05 -3.75 -5.90
CA VAL A 265 15.30 -4.80 -5.19
C VAL A 265 13.81 -4.55 -5.42
N LEU A 266 13.12 -5.51 -6.04
CA LEU A 266 11.67 -5.49 -6.24
C LEU A 266 11.00 -6.39 -5.19
N MET A 267 10.37 -5.81 -4.19
CA MET A 267 9.74 -6.54 -3.10
C MET A 267 8.22 -6.64 -3.27
N TYR A 268 7.71 -7.86 -3.20
CA TYR A 268 6.29 -8.15 -3.02
C TYR A 268 6.01 -8.40 -1.55
N LEU A 269 5.32 -7.46 -0.90
CA LEU A 269 5.07 -7.43 0.54
C LEU A 269 3.63 -7.87 0.88
N GLY A 270 3.49 -8.94 1.65
CA GLY A 270 2.22 -9.37 2.21
C GLY A 270 2.09 -8.92 3.66
N PHE A 271 1.07 -8.13 3.99
CA PHE A 271 0.79 -7.79 5.39
C PHE A 271 0.04 -8.91 6.09
N LEU A 272 0.62 -9.43 7.18
CA LEU A 272 -0.03 -10.36 8.09
C LEU A 272 -0.88 -9.60 9.11
N GLY A 273 -1.88 -10.28 9.68
CA GLY A 273 -2.72 -9.69 10.73
C GLY A 273 -3.67 -8.59 10.22
N ALA A 274 -4.08 -8.65 8.94
CA ALA A 274 -4.91 -7.62 8.31
C ALA A 274 -6.40 -7.63 8.71
N ARG A 275 -6.69 -7.45 10.01
CA ARG A 275 -8.03 -7.62 10.59
C ARG A 275 -9.07 -6.60 10.12
N ASP A 276 -8.67 -5.39 9.73
CA ASP A 276 -9.51 -4.38 9.07
C ASP A 276 -10.06 -4.84 7.71
N MET A 277 -9.45 -5.89 7.13
CA MET A 277 -9.90 -6.55 5.91
C MET A 277 -10.75 -7.79 6.20
N ALA A 278 -11.39 -7.86 7.38
CA ALA A 278 -12.33 -8.93 7.72
C ALA A 278 -13.37 -9.16 6.61
N GLY A 279 -13.65 -10.43 6.31
CA GLY A 279 -14.50 -10.84 5.18
C GLY A 279 -13.76 -10.96 3.85
N LYS A 280 -12.44 -10.73 3.81
CA LYS A 280 -11.53 -11.12 2.73
C LYS A 280 -10.70 -12.33 3.12
N GLU A 281 -10.09 -12.97 2.12
CA GLU A 281 -9.10 -14.03 2.32
C GLU A 281 -7.76 -13.41 2.73
N LEU A 282 -7.44 -13.48 4.02
CA LEU A 282 -6.23 -12.89 4.61
C LEU A 282 -5.02 -13.82 4.48
N PHE A 283 -3.83 -13.25 4.58
CA PHE A 283 -2.58 -14.01 4.68
C PHE A 283 -2.34 -14.41 6.13
N HIS A 284 -2.08 -15.70 6.37
CA HIS A 284 -1.85 -16.23 7.72
C HIS A 284 -0.38 -16.58 7.98
N SER A 285 0.41 -16.76 6.92
CA SER A 285 1.83 -17.11 7.00
C SER A 285 2.63 -16.54 5.82
N PRO A 286 3.97 -16.48 5.92
CA PRO A 286 4.86 -16.20 4.79
C PRO A 286 4.61 -17.13 3.60
N GLU A 287 4.37 -18.41 3.86
CA GLU A 287 4.15 -19.44 2.85
C GLU A 287 2.84 -19.20 2.09
N ASP A 288 1.77 -18.78 2.77
CA ASP A 288 0.50 -18.44 2.11
C ASP A 288 0.67 -17.28 1.12
N TRP A 289 1.40 -16.23 1.53
CA TRP A 289 1.67 -15.09 0.67
C TRP A 289 2.53 -15.48 -0.52
N GLU A 290 3.60 -16.24 -0.29
CA GLU A 290 4.48 -16.71 -1.36
C GLU A 290 3.73 -17.56 -2.39
N GLN A 291 2.90 -18.50 -1.93
CA GLN A 291 2.05 -19.30 -2.82
C GLN A 291 1.06 -18.42 -3.59
N CYS A 292 0.47 -17.42 -2.93
CA CYS A 292 -0.46 -16.48 -3.57
C CYS A 292 0.22 -15.73 -4.72
N VAL A 293 1.39 -15.13 -4.48
CA VAL A 293 2.17 -14.41 -5.50
C VAL A 293 2.59 -15.33 -6.64
N LYS A 294 3.17 -16.50 -6.34
CA LYS A 294 3.65 -17.44 -7.36
C LYS A 294 2.51 -18.03 -8.19
N LYS A 295 1.34 -18.27 -7.58
CA LYS A 295 0.14 -18.72 -8.29
C LYS A 295 -0.43 -17.63 -9.18
N TYR A 296 -0.45 -16.38 -8.71
CA TYR A 296 -0.88 -15.24 -9.50
C TYR A 296 0.03 -14.99 -10.70
N GLY A 297 1.35 -15.09 -10.50
CA GLY A 297 2.34 -14.90 -11.56
C GLY A 297 2.54 -16.10 -12.49
N ALA A 298 1.90 -17.24 -12.21
CA ALA A 298 2.11 -18.47 -12.97
C ALA A 298 1.82 -18.27 -14.46
N GLY A 299 2.82 -18.55 -15.30
CA GLY A 299 2.74 -18.37 -16.75
C GLY A 299 2.89 -16.92 -17.23
N VAL A 300 3.10 -15.96 -16.32
CA VAL A 300 3.35 -14.54 -16.63
C VAL A 300 4.79 -14.17 -16.32
N VAL A 301 5.28 -14.54 -15.13
CA VAL A 301 6.65 -14.35 -14.68
C VAL A 301 7.32 -15.70 -14.45
N ASP A 302 8.65 -15.75 -14.56
CA ASP A 302 9.40 -16.95 -14.22
C ASP A 302 9.44 -17.14 -12.69
N ASN A 303 8.85 -18.23 -12.20
CA ASN A 303 8.83 -18.55 -10.77
C ASN A 303 10.22 -18.90 -10.21
N GLY A 304 11.19 -19.27 -11.07
CA GLY A 304 12.58 -19.50 -10.67
C GLY A 304 13.34 -18.21 -10.34
N SER A 305 12.86 -17.06 -10.82
CA SER A 305 13.53 -15.77 -10.64
C SER A 305 13.38 -15.18 -9.23
N TRP A 306 12.37 -15.59 -8.45
CA TRP A 306 12.17 -15.06 -7.10
C TRP A 306 13.34 -15.45 -6.18
N GLY A 307 13.93 -14.44 -5.53
CA GLY A 307 15.10 -14.59 -4.67
C GLY A 307 16.43 -14.72 -5.43
N GLN A 308 16.42 -14.65 -6.75
CA GLN A 308 17.61 -14.73 -7.59
C GLN A 308 17.99 -13.35 -8.12
N ARG A 309 19.30 -13.06 -8.17
CA ARG A 309 19.81 -11.84 -8.81
C ARG A 309 19.78 -12.01 -10.32
N LEU A 310 19.05 -11.13 -11.00
CA LEU A 310 18.97 -11.05 -12.45
C LEU A 310 19.93 -9.95 -12.91
N ASN A 311 20.93 -10.31 -13.71
CA ASN A 311 21.92 -9.36 -14.22
C ASN A 311 21.43 -8.72 -15.51
N ILE A 312 20.93 -7.48 -15.41
CA ILE A 312 20.52 -6.67 -16.55
C ILE A 312 21.75 -5.91 -17.05
N GLY A 313 22.54 -6.57 -17.91
CA GLY A 313 23.88 -6.11 -18.25
C GLY A 313 24.79 -6.25 -17.03
N ASN A 314 25.33 -5.14 -16.52
CA ASN A 314 26.16 -5.11 -15.31
C ASN A 314 25.37 -4.73 -14.04
N THR A 315 24.07 -4.48 -14.17
CA THR A 315 23.23 -3.98 -13.07
C THR A 315 22.33 -5.09 -12.54
N SER A 316 22.18 -5.18 -11.22
CA SER A 316 21.34 -6.22 -10.60
C SER A 316 19.86 -5.80 -10.47
N LEU A 317 18.98 -6.75 -10.73
CA LEU A 317 17.57 -6.73 -10.39
C LEU A 317 17.27 -7.94 -9.51
N LEU A 318 16.75 -7.74 -8.30
CA LEU A 318 16.47 -8.81 -7.34
C LEU A 318 14.99 -8.77 -6.92
N PRO A 319 14.14 -9.63 -7.49
CA PRO A 319 12.76 -9.77 -7.05
C PRO A 319 12.68 -10.65 -5.80
N ILE A 320 12.02 -10.19 -4.74
CA ILE A 320 11.84 -10.93 -3.48
C ILE A 320 10.39 -10.89 -3.01
N ILE A 321 10.01 -11.92 -2.26
CA ILE A 321 8.71 -12.01 -1.59
C ILE A 321 8.97 -11.94 -0.08
N ARG A 322 8.24 -11.07 0.60
CA ARG A 322 8.35 -10.86 2.05
C ARG A 322 6.99 -10.71 2.67
N THR A 323 6.92 -10.96 3.97
CA THR A 323 5.76 -10.63 4.78
C THR A 323 6.16 -9.74 5.93
N TYR A 324 5.22 -8.96 6.43
CA TYR A 324 5.41 -8.14 7.60
C TYR A 324 4.15 -8.10 8.46
N GLU A 325 4.30 -8.29 9.75
CA GLU A 325 3.20 -8.19 10.70
C GLU A 325 3.03 -6.73 11.12
N GLN A 326 2.08 -6.04 10.48
CA GLN A 326 1.68 -4.69 10.83
C GLN A 326 0.19 -4.72 11.18
N PRO A 327 -0.15 -4.98 12.45
CA PRO A 327 -1.52 -4.80 12.91
C PRO A 327 -1.94 -3.35 12.64
N PHE A 328 -3.14 -3.20 12.10
CA PHE A 328 -3.82 -1.92 11.97
C PHE A 328 -5.16 -2.12 12.63
N TYR A 329 -5.30 -1.50 13.79
CA TYR A 329 -6.56 -1.36 14.48
C TYR A 329 -7.00 0.08 14.21
N PRO A 330 -7.92 0.30 13.25
CA PRO A 330 -8.63 1.57 13.21
C PRO A 330 -9.42 1.76 14.50
#